data_AF-A0A6A4NH35-F1
#
_entry.id   AF-A0A6A4NH35-F1
#
_cell.length_a   1.000
_cell.length_b   1.000
_cell.length_c   1.000
_cell.angle_alpha   90.00
_cell.angle_beta   90.00
_cell.angle_gamma   90.00
#
_symmetry.space_group_name_H-M   'P 1'
#
loop_
_entity.id
_entity.type
_entity.pdbx_description
1 polymer ?
#
loop_
_entity_poly.entity_id
_entity_poly.type
_entity_poly.pdbx_seq_one_letter_code
_entity_poly.pdbx_strand_id
1 'polypeptide(L)'
;MCVICNASVLCPPTNNTIIYIHISISSSIEKEIEMTGKAAMKLVRLRGLPILQQLHLEEQLLRTSSDNWCLINDGTISPAIVMGLSGKISELVEVKSVLRDHIPIIRRFTGGGTVVVDHDTIFVTLICNKDAVSNVQPFPRPIMSWSGLLYNKVFEGVADFHLRENDYVFGDRKFGGNAQSITKHRWVHHTSFLWDYEAKNMSYLKLPSKAPEYRLTRGHVEFIRGMKDYLARSEFIERTIKAIGAQFSVKPISLESIDIPSASEFVHTTKLLTEQEIQEACNVQT
;
A
#
# COMPACT_ATOMS: atom_id res chain seq x y z
N MET A 1 39.88 18.48 -6.70
CA MET A 1 40.89 18.81 -7.72
C MET A 1 40.21 18.65 -9.08
N CYS A 2 40.35 19.66 -9.93
CA CYS A 2 39.51 20.01 -11.07
C CYS A 2 39.41 18.93 -12.16
N VAL A 3 38.20 18.65 -12.69
CA VAL A 3 38.02 18.25 -14.09
C VAL A 3 36.80 18.97 -14.64
N ILE A 4 37.08 19.84 -15.62
CA ILE A 4 36.18 20.70 -16.37
C ILE A 4 35.48 19.86 -17.45
N CYS A 5 34.16 19.82 -17.46
CA CYS A 5 33.40 19.40 -18.65
C CYS A 5 33.02 20.65 -19.45
N ASN A 6 33.75 20.89 -20.54
CA ASN A 6 33.35 21.84 -21.57
C ASN A 6 32.10 21.31 -22.29
N ALA A 7 30.99 22.02 -22.16
CA ALA A 7 29.83 21.86 -23.03
C ALA A 7 29.93 22.90 -24.16
N SER A 8 30.13 22.43 -25.39
CA SER A 8 29.93 23.25 -26.59
C SER A 8 28.59 22.89 -27.22
N VAL A 9 27.68 23.85 -27.19
CA VAL A 9 26.36 23.84 -27.86
C VAL A 9 26.53 24.38 -29.28
N LEU A 10 26.07 23.63 -30.28
CA LEU A 10 25.70 24.16 -31.61
C LEU A 10 24.39 23.47 -32.04
N CYS A 11 23.38 24.27 -32.40
CA CYS A 11 22.06 23.89 -32.93
C CYS A 11 21.90 24.42 -34.39
N PRO A 12 20.81 24.15 -35.14
CA PRO A 12 20.07 22.92 -35.49
C PRO A 12 19.77 22.91 -37.04
N PRO A 13 18.68 22.34 -37.61
CA PRO A 13 17.95 21.06 -37.43
C PRO A 13 17.93 20.18 -38.71
N THR A 14 17.60 18.88 -38.61
CA THR A 14 16.60 18.17 -39.45
C THR A 14 16.63 16.66 -39.22
N ASN A 15 15.43 16.05 -39.25
CA ASN A 15 15.07 14.63 -39.22
C ASN A 15 15.17 13.83 -37.91
N ASN A 16 13.99 13.34 -37.50
CA ASN A 16 13.70 12.32 -36.50
C ASN A 16 14.76 11.21 -36.42
N THR A 17 15.67 11.32 -35.45
CA THR A 17 16.49 10.19 -34.99
C THR A 17 16.32 10.08 -33.49
N ILE A 18 15.66 9.01 -33.03
CA ILE A 18 15.61 8.63 -31.63
C ILE A 18 17.03 8.18 -31.24
N ILE A 19 17.69 8.94 -30.37
CA ILE A 19 18.99 8.56 -29.81
C ILE A 19 18.72 7.56 -28.68
N TYR A 20 18.98 6.27 -28.94
CA TYR A 20 19.08 5.26 -27.88
C TYR A 20 20.41 5.44 -27.16
N ILE A 21 20.38 5.99 -25.95
CA ILE A 21 21.55 5.96 -25.05
C ILE A 21 21.61 4.56 -24.45
N HIS A 22 22.38 3.68 -25.07
CA HIS A 22 22.73 2.38 -24.51
C HIS A 22 23.78 2.61 -23.41
N ILE A 23 23.34 2.77 -22.16
CA ILE A 23 24.26 2.79 -21.01
C ILE A 23 24.66 1.34 -20.73
N SER A 24 25.80 0.92 -21.26
CA SER A 24 26.46 -0.31 -20.83
C SER A 24 26.94 -0.11 -19.40
N ILE A 25 26.20 -0.70 -18.45
CA ILE A 25 26.60 -0.72 -17.04
C ILE A 25 27.86 -1.60 -16.94
N SER A 26 28.97 -0.98 -16.57
CA SER A 26 30.25 -1.66 -16.29
C SER A 26 30.05 -2.78 -15.27
N SER A 27 30.70 -3.93 -15.50
CA SER A 27 30.79 -5.11 -14.61
C SER A 27 31.31 -4.81 -13.20
N SER A 28 31.70 -3.56 -12.93
CA SER A 28 32.08 -3.07 -11.61
C SER A 28 30.88 -2.81 -10.68
N ILE A 29 29.67 -2.55 -11.22
CA ILE A 29 28.45 -2.36 -10.41
C ILE A 29 27.86 -3.71 -9.97
N GLU A 30 28.03 -4.78 -10.75
CA GLU A 30 27.61 -6.13 -10.34
C GLU A 30 28.39 -6.64 -9.12
N LYS A 31 29.63 -6.18 -8.92
CA LYS A 31 30.45 -6.53 -7.74
C LYS A 31 30.12 -5.74 -6.47
N GLU A 32 29.41 -4.61 -6.55
CA GLU A 32 28.96 -3.88 -5.36
C GLU A 32 27.72 -4.52 -4.70
N ILE A 33 26.97 -5.34 -5.44
CA ILE A 33 25.74 -6.00 -4.98
C ILE A 33 26.04 -7.08 -3.92
N GLU A 34 27.27 -7.60 -3.87
CA GLU A 34 27.68 -8.68 -2.96
C GLU A 34 28.08 -8.21 -1.54
N MET A 35 28.16 -6.89 -1.29
CA MET A 35 28.76 -6.36 -0.05
C MET A 35 27.78 -5.95 1.08
N THR A 36 26.46 -6.05 0.91
CA THR A 36 25.51 -5.60 1.95
C THR A 36 24.70 -6.71 2.64
N GLY A 37 24.65 -7.92 2.09
CA GLY A 37 23.86 -9.03 2.65
C GLY A 37 22.34 -8.80 2.68
N LYS A 38 21.83 -7.73 2.07
CA LYS A 38 20.40 -7.36 2.04
C LYS A 38 19.65 -8.14 0.97
N ALA A 39 18.44 -8.58 1.27
CA ALA A 39 17.54 -9.16 0.27
C ALA A 39 17.16 -8.12 -0.80
N ALA A 40 16.99 -8.56 -2.05
CA ALA A 40 16.52 -7.70 -3.14
C ALA A 40 15.01 -7.38 -2.99
N MET A 41 14.62 -6.16 -3.30
CA MET A 41 13.23 -5.68 -3.27
C MET A 41 12.89 -4.94 -4.56
N LYS A 42 11.91 -5.42 -5.32
CA LYS A 42 11.39 -4.74 -6.50
C LYS A 42 10.43 -3.63 -6.08
N LEU A 43 10.70 -2.40 -6.47
CA LEU A 43 9.86 -1.24 -6.16
C LEU A 43 9.04 -0.83 -7.38
N VAL A 44 7.71 -0.79 -7.21
CA VAL A 44 6.76 -0.29 -8.21
C VAL A 44 6.10 0.96 -7.65
N ARG A 45 6.24 2.09 -8.37
CA ARG A 45 5.56 3.34 -8.03
C ARG A 45 4.38 3.53 -8.97
N LEU A 46 3.22 3.74 -8.37
CA LEU A 46 1.93 3.89 -9.03
C LEU A 46 1.32 5.23 -8.60
N ARG A 47 0.45 5.78 -9.45
CA ARG A 47 -0.28 7.00 -9.15
C ARG A 47 -1.72 6.82 -9.63
N GLY A 48 -2.66 6.89 -8.70
CA GLY A 48 -4.08 6.77 -9.03
C GLY A 48 -4.50 5.39 -9.55
N LEU A 49 -3.73 4.31 -9.34
CA LEU A 49 -4.16 2.99 -9.80
C LEU A 49 -5.48 2.62 -9.09
N PRO A 50 -6.52 2.14 -9.79
CA PRO A 50 -7.75 1.69 -9.16
C PRO A 50 -7.46 0.63 -8.08
N ILE A 51 -7.98 0.83 -6.86
CA ILE A 51 -7.63 -0.03 -5.72
C ILE A 51 -7.95 -1.51 -5.96
N LEU A 52 -8.98 -1.82 -6.75
CA LEU A 52 -9.28 -3.19 -7.17
C LEU A 52 -8.12 -3.81 -7.95
N GLN A 53 -7.56 -3.07 -8.93
CA GLN A 53 -6.44 -3.53 -9.75
C GLN A 53 -5.17 -3.69 -8.91
N GLN A 54 -4.93 -2.78 -7.97
CA GLN A 54 -3.81 -2.91 -7.03
C GLN A 54 -3.96 -4.18 -6.17
N LEU A 55 -5.13 -4.44 -5.59
CA LEU A 55 -5.37 -5.63 -4.77
C LEU A 55 -5.26 -6.93 -5.57
N HIS A 56 -5.67 -6.92 -6.84
CA HIS A 56 -5.45 -8.05 -7.76
C HIS A 56 -3.96 -8.28 -8.01
N LEU A 57 -3.20 -7.24 -8.30
CA LEU A 57 -1.75 -7.31 -8.47
C LEU A 57 -1.07 -7.84 -7.19
N GLU A 58 -1.43 -7.32 -6.03
CA GLU A 58 -0.90 -7.77 -4.74
C GLU A 58 -1.16 -9.26 -4.49
N GLU A 59 -2.40 -9.71 -4.71
CA GLU A 59 -2.76 -11.10 -4.49
C GLU A 59 -2.03 -12.04 -5.45
N GLN A 60 -1.90 -11.63 -6.71
CA GLN A 60 -1.19 -12.42 -7.72
C GLN A 60 0.29 -12.47 -7.40
N LEU A 61 0.93 -11.32 -7.16
CA LEU A 61 2.34 -11.27 -6.76
C LEU A 61 2.61 -12.09 -5.52
N LEU A 62 1.73 -12.10 -4.52
CA LEU A 62 1.87 -12.94 -3.31
C LEU A 62 1.87 -14.44 -3.62
N ARG A 63 1.13 -14.89 -4.64
CA ARG A 63 0.91 -16.31 -4.90
C ARG A 63 1.76 -16.89 -6.02
N THR A 64 2.19 -16.07 -6.99
CA THR A 64 2.90 -16.56 -8.19
C THR A 64 4.34 -16.11 -8.28
N SER A 65 4.73 -14.98 -7.65
CA SER A 65 6.11 -14.49 -7.68
C SER A 65 6.95 -15.05 -6.52
N SER A 66 8.26 -15.15 -6.73
CA SER A 66 9.27 -15.45 -5.70
C SER A 66 10.07 -14.24 -5.23
N ASP A 67 9.89 -13.06 -5.85
CA ASP A 67 10.63 -11.85 -5.47
C ASP A 67 10.02 -11.17 -4.23
N ASN A 68 10.76 -10.25 -3.61
CA ASN A 68 10.16 -9.31 -2.67
C ASN A 68 9.68 -8.07 -3.42
N TRP A 69 8.54 -7.51 -3.01
CA TRP A 69 7.90 -6.37 -3.67
C TRP A 69 7.56 -5.26 -2.70
N CYS A 70 7.81 -4.03 -3.12
CA CYS A 70 7.23 -2.82 -2.55
C CYS A 70 6.38 -2.15 -3.62
N LEU A 71 5.07 -2.03 -3.36
CA LEU A 71 4.16 -1.24 -4.19
C LEU A 71 3.81 0.02 -3.43
N ILE A 72 3.96 1.18 -4.07
CA ILE A 72 3.51 2.46 -3.52
C ILE A 72 2.53 3.07 -4.52
N ASN A 73 1.27 3.19 -4.14
CA ASN A 73 0.25 3.82 -4.96
C ASN A 73 -0.20 5.13 -4.34
N ASP A 74 0.05 6.21 -5.06
CA ASP A 74 -0.32 7.56 -4.66
C ASP A 74 -1.77 7.87 -5.06
N GLY A 75 -2.72 7.52 -4.20
CA GLY A 75 -4.15 7.71 -4.45
C GLY A 75 -4.81 6.59 -5.24
N THR A 76 -6.13 6.52 -5.16
CA THR A 76 -6.97 5.85 -6.15
C THR A 76 -8.00 6.82 -6.71
N ILE A 77 -8.34 6.72 -8.00
CA ILE A 77 -9.12 7.77 -8.70
C ILE A 77 -10.52 7.95 -8.12
N SER A 78 -11.19 6.85 -7.78
CA SER A 78 -12.58 6.86 -7.31
C SER A 78 -12.69 6.32 -5.88
N PRO A 79 -13.57 6.89 -5.04
CA PRO A 79 -13.78 6.37 -3.70
C PRO A 79 -14.32 4.94 -3.75
N ALA A 80 -13.86 4.09 -2.83
CA ALA A 80 -14.34 2.73 -2.67
C ALA A 80 -14.30 2.31 -1.20
N ILE A 81 -15.20 1.39 -0.83
CA ILE A 81 -15.15 0.68 0.45
C ILE A 81 -14.34 -0.60 0.23
N VAL A 82 -13.28 -0.78 1.01
CA VAL A 82 -12.47 -2.00 1.00
C VAL A 82 -12.68 -2.76 2.31
N MET A 83 -13.40 -3.87 2.21
CA MET A 83 -13.72 -4.76 3.33
C MET A 83 -12.70 -5.89 3.47
N GLY A 84 -12.41 -6.29 4.71
CA GLY A 84 -11.64 -7.50 4.98
C GLY A 84 -12.41 -8.77 4.59
N LEU A 85 -11.68 -9.87 4.38
CA LEU A 85 -12.21 -11.14 3.87
C LEU A 85 -13.43 -11.67 4.63
N SER A 86 -13.43 -11.53 5.96
CA SER A 86 -14.52 -12.02 6.84
C SER A 86 -15.52 -10.92 7.24
N GLY A 87 -15.41 -9.72 6.69
CA GLY A 87 -16.28 -8.60 7.02
C GLY A 87 -17.69 -8.80 6.47
N LYS A 88 -18.72 -8.50 7.29
CA LYS A 88 -20.12 -8.55 6.89
C LYS A 88 -20.64 -7.15 6.56
N ILE A 89 -21.32 -7.02 5.44
CA ILE A 89 -21.82 -5.72 4.95
C ILE A 89 -22.80 -5.12 5.97
N SER A 90 -23.75 -5.92 6.45
CA SER A 90 -24.79 -5.51 7.40
C SER A 90 -24.24 -4.95 8.72
N GLU A 91 -23.05 -5.40 9.14
CA GLU A 91 -22.38 -4.98 10.37
C GLU A 91 -21.47 -3.75 10.18
N LEU A 92 -20.93 -3.53 8.97
CA LEU A 92 -19.82 -2.60 8.75
C LEU A 92 -20.16 -1.43 7.82
N VAL A 93 -21.24 -1.53 7.04
CA VAL A 93 -21.54 -0.59 5.95
C VAL A 93 -22.96 -0.04 6.07
N GLU A 94 -23.09 1.27 5.83
CA GLU A 94 -24.38 1.96 5.67
C GLU A 94 -24.94 1.75 4.25
N VAL A 95 -25.54 0.57 4.03
CA VAL A 95 -25.97 0.06 2.71
C VAL A 95 -26.82 1.06 1.92
N LYS A 96 -27.80 1.69 2.57
CA LYS A 96 -28.70 2.65 1.89
C LYS A 96 -27.95 3.83 1.29
N SER A 97 -26.99 4.38 2.03
CA SER A 97 -26.17 5.51 1.56
C SER A 97 -25.21 5.08 0.46
N VAL A 98 -24.63 3.89 0.58
CA VAL A 98 -23.70 3.33 -0.41
C VAL A 98 -24.39 3.04 -1.75
N LEU A 99 -25.58 2.44 -1.72
CA LEU A 99 -26.36 2.17 -2.94
C LEU A 99 -26.82 3.46 -3.61
N ARG A 100 -27.30 4.45 -2.83
CA ARG A 100 -27.72 5.76 -3.35
C ARG A 100 -26.57 6.51 -4.04
N ASP A 101 -25.39 6.46 -3.45
CA ASP A 101 -24.22 7.20 -3.94
C ASP A 101 -23.34 6.36 -4.88
N HIS A 102 -23.76 5.13 -5.22
CA HIS A 102 -23.06 4.19 -6.09
C HIS A 102 -21.59 3.92 -5.68
N ILE A 103 -21.32 3.81 -4.37
CA ILE A 103 -19.96 3.56 -3.88
C ILE A 103 -19.59 2.07 -4.05
N PRO A 104 -18.51 1.74 -4.78
CA PRO A 104 -18.07 0.36 -4.94
C PRO A 104 -17.69 -0.28 -3.60
N ILE A 105 -18.07 -1.54 -3.39
CA ILE A 105 -17.61 -2.35 -2.25
C ILE A 105 -16.73 -3.48 -2.75
N ILE A 106 -15.48 -3.52 -2.29
CA ILE A 106 -14.49 -4.53 -2.63
C ILE A 106 -14.22 -5.39 -1.40
N ARG A 107 -14.33 -6.72 -1.54
CA ARG A 107 -13.85 -7.66 -0.52
C ARG A 107 -12.43 -8.07 -0.89
N ARG A 108 -11.46 -7.73 -0.05
CA ARG A 108 -10.04 -8.05 -0.28
C ARG A 108 -9.66 -9.43 0.23
N PHE A 109 -8.56 -9.96 -0.31
CA PHE A 109 -7.99 -11.27 0.04
C PHE A 109 -7.35 -11.35 1.45
N THR A 110 -7.11 -10.22 2.12
CA THR A 110 -6.57 -10.14 3.49
C THR A 110 -7.68 -9.98 4.54
N GLY A 111 -7.41 -10.37 5.78
CA GLY A 111 -8.30 -10.14 6.92
C GLY A 111 -8.28 -8.68 7.39
N GLY A 112 -8.83 -8.41 8.58
CA GLY A 112 -8.83 -7.08 9.19
C GLY A 112 -10.11 -6.27 8.93
N GLY A 113 -10.07 -4.98 9.26
CA GLY A 113 -11.24 -4.09 9.24
C GLY A 113 -11.65 -3.62 7.85
N THR A 114 -12.66 -2.75 7.82
CA THR A 114 -13.16 -2.06 6.62
C THR A 114 -12.66 -0.62 6.60
N VAL A 115 -12.27 -0.13 5.43
CA VAL A 115 -11.84 1.25 5.20
C VAL A 115 -12.57 1.84 4.00
N VAL A 116 -12.74 3.17 4.00
CA VAL A 116 -13.07 3.92 2.78
C VAL A 116 -11.77 4.54 2.29
N VAL A 117 -11.53 4.44 0.99
CA VAL A 117 -10.29 4.91 0.36
C VAL A 117 -10.61 5.67 -0.90
N ASP A 118 -9.76 6.64 -1.24
CA ASP A 118 -9.93 7.55 -2.37
C ASP A 118 -8.58 8.15 -2.79
N HIS A 119 -8.60 9.28 -3.50
CA HIS A 119 -7.40 9.98 -3.96
C HIS A 119 -6.55 10.51 -2.80
N ASP A 120 -7.14 10.72 -1.62
CA ASP A 120 -6.48 11.13 -0.37
C ASP A 120 -6.06 9.94 0.50
N THR A 121 -5.87 8.78 -0.12
CA THR A 121 -5.23 7.62 0.50
C THR A 121 -3.92 7.28 -0.22
N ILE A 122 -2.82 7.12 0.52
CA ILE A 122 -1.59 6.51 -0.02
C ILE A 122 -1.55 5.06 0.42
N PHE A 123 -1.25 4.16 -0.52
CA PHE A 123 -1.10 2.75 -0.22
C PHE A 123 0.37 2.35 -0.28
N VAL A 124 0.83 1.61 0.72
CA VAL A 124 2.15 0.97 0.68
C VAL A 124 1.97 -0.51 0.98
N THR A 125 2.46 -1.35 0.08
CA THR A 125 2.39 -2.81 0.20
C THR A 125 3.78 -3.40 0.18
N LEU A 126 4.07 -4.26 1.15
CA LEU A 126 5.31 -5.01 1.29
C LEU A 126 4.98 -6.50 1.16
N ILE A 127 5.44 -7.15 0.10
CA ILE A 127 5.34 -8.58 -0.11
C ILE A 127 6.74 -9.17 0.07
N CYS A 128 6.93 -10.01 1.08
CA CYS A 128 8.24 -10.51 1.43
C CYS A 128 8.24 -12.04 1.52
N ASN A 129 9.36 -12.63 1.12
CA ASN A 129 9.70 -14.00 1.50
C ASN A 129 9.92 -14.05 3.02
N LYS A 130 9.55 -15.16 3.65
CA LYS A 130 9.61 -15.32 5.11
C LYS A 130 11.02 -15.08 5.69
N ASP A 131 12.06 -15.34 4.90
CA ASP A 131 13.47 -15.22 5.31
C ASP A 131 14.12 -13.92 4.79
N ALA A 132 13.38 -13.07 4.07
CA ALA A 132 13.91 -11.81 3.52
C ALA A 132 14.15 -10.74 4.59
N VAL A 133 13.50 -10.85 5.74
CA VAL A 133 13.67 -9.96 6.88
C VAL A 133 14.15 -10.78 8.08
N SER A 134 15.37 -10.52 8.53
CA SER A 134 15.96 -11.23 9.66
C SER A 134 15.11 -11.06 10.92
N ASN A 135 14.92 -12.16 11.66
CA ASN A 135 14.20 -12.20 12.94
C ASN A 135 12.71 -11.84 12.89
N VAL A 136 12.09 -11.79 11.70
CA VAL A 136 10.64 -11.59 11.58
C VAL A 136 9.97 -12.91 11.25
N GLN A 137 9.32 -13.48 12.26
CA GLN A 137 8.51 -14.68 12.05
C GLN A 137 7.25 -14.33 11.22
N PRO A 138 6.77 -15.23 10.34
CA PRO A 138 5.62 -14.98 9.47
C PRO A 138 4.30 -15.07 10.25
N PHE A 139 4.11 -14.19 11.23
CA PHE A 139 2.90 -14.06 12.03
C PHE A 139 2.50 -12.58 12.12
N PRO A 140 1.21 -12.26 12.35
CA PRO A 140 0.74 -10.88 12.33
C PRO A 140 1.51 -9.95 13.28
N ARG A 141 1.74 -10.36 14.54
CA ARG A 141 2.41 -9.51 15.55
C ARG A 141 3.88 -9.20 15.22
N PRO A 142 4.75 -10.18 14.89
CA PRO A 142 6.10 -9.89 14.44
C PRO A 142 6.16 -8.99 13.21
N ILE A 143 5.30 -9.23 12.20
CA ILE A 143 5.25 -8.40 10.99
C ILE A 143 4.84 -6.96 11.33
N MET A 144 3.80 -6.78 12.17
CA MET A 144 3.38 -5.46 12.64
C MET A 144 4.49 -4.74 13.40
N SER A 145 5.17 -5.43 14.32
CA SER A 145 6.26 -4.84 15.10
C SER A 145 7.39 -4.36 14.19
N TRP A 146 7.78 -5.19 13.23
CA TRP A 146 8.79 -4.86 12.24
C TRP A 146 8.41 -3.65 11.37
N SER A 147 7.19 -3.62 10.84
CA SER A 147 6.72 -2.49 10.03
C SER A 147 6.60 -1.22 10.86
N GLY A 148 6.23 -1.32 12.15
CA GLY A 148 6.29 -0.22 13.10
C GLY A 148 7.70 0.37 13.25
N LEU A 149 8.74 -0.46 13.35
CA LEU A 149 10.14 0.00 13.37
C LEU A 149 10.55 0.67 12.05
N LEU A 150 10.07 0.16 10.91
CA LEU A 150 10.30 0.77 9.61
C LEU A 150 9.67 2.17 9.53
N TYR A 151 8.39 2.31 9.90
CA TYR A 151 7.68 3.59 9.82
C TYR A 151 8.10 4.57 10.92
N ASN A 152 8.62 4.11 12.06
CA ASN A 152 9.33 4.98 13.02
C ASN A 152 10.42 5.80 12.33
N LYS A 153 11.17 5.19 11.41
CA LYS A 153 12.20 5.90 10.62
C LYS A 153 11.63 6.82 9.55
N VAL A 154 10.44 6.51 9.03
CA VAL A 154 9.73 7.40 8.10
C VAL A 154 9.27 8.67 8.82
N PHE A 155 8.75 8.56 10.04
CA PHE A 155 8.18 9.70 10.78
C PHE A 155 9.14 10.37 11.78
N GLU A 156 10.39 9.91 11.86
CA GLU A 156 11.43 10.50 12.71
C GLU A 156 11.58 12.00 12.42
N GLY A 157 11.43 12.82 13.47
CA GLY A 157 11.51 14.28 13.41
C GLY A 157 10.29 14.99 12.79
N VAL A 158 9.24 14.26 12.43
CA VAL A 158 8.03 14.81 11.77
C VAL A 158 6.80 14.77 12.68
N ALA A 159 6.56 13.62 13.32
CA ALA A 159 5.35 13.41 14.10
C ALA A 159 5.57 12.36 15.20
N ASP A 160 4.71 12.39 16.22
CA ASP A 160 4.70 11.41 17.33
C ASP A 160 4.04 10.09 16.89
N PHE A 161 4.75 9.34 16.05
CA PHE A 161 4.30 8.07 15.49
C PHE A 161 4.36 6.94 16.53
N HIS A 162 3.29 6.15 16.60
CA HIS A 162 3.28 4.89 17.34
C HIS A 162 2.56 3.78 16.56
N LEU A 163 2.98 2.55 16.80
CA LEU A 163 2.18 1.36 16.52
C LEU A 163 1.30 1.06 17.72
N ARG A 164 -0.02 1.03 17.52
CA ARG A 164 -0.99 0.61 18.55
C ARG A 164 -1.88 -0.49 18.02
N GLU A 165 -1.78 -1.66 18.63
CA GLU A 165 -2.42 -2.89 18.13
C GLU A 165 -2.06 -3.16 16.66
N ASN A 166 -3.00 -2.90 15.73
CA ASN A 166 -2.81 -3.08 14.28
C ASN A 166 -2.85 -1.73 13.51
N ASP A 167 -2.82 -0.61 14.22
CA ASP A 167 -2.96 0.73 13.64
C ASP A 167 -1.69 1.55 13.79
N TYR A 168 -1.46 2.44 12.83
CA TYR A 168 -0.49 3.51 12.97
C TYR A 168 -1.20 4.78 13.42
N VAL A 169 -0.64 5.42 14.45
CA VAL A 169 -1.26 6.56 15.13
C VAL A 169 -0.27 7.71 15.30
N PHE A 170 -0.81 8.93 15.30
CA PHE A 170 -0.14 10.11 15.85
C PHE A 170 -0.80 10.43 17.19
N GLY A 171 -0.05 10.27 18.30
CA GLY A 171 -0.63 10.26 19.64
C GLY A 171 -1.69 9.15 19.79
N ASP A 172 -2.96 9.53 19.94
CA ASP A 172 -4.10 8.60 20.09
C ASP A 172 -5.04 8.58 18.87
N ARG A 173 -4.61 9.15 17.74
CA ARG A 173 -5.44 9.24 16.52
C ARG A 173 -4.87 8.41 15.39
N LYS A 174 -5.70 7.54 14.82
CA LYS A 174 -5.34 6.63 13.74
C LYS A 174 -5.19 7.38 12.42
N PHE A 175 -4.11 7.09 11.71
CA PHE A 175 -3.90 7.55 10.34
C PHE A 175 -3.51 6.41 9.39
N GLY A 176 -3.05 5.26 9.90
CA GLY A 176 -2.71 4.09 9.09
C GLY A 176 -3.47 2.85 9.51
N GLY A 177 -4.08 2.15 8.55
CA GLY A 177 -4.74 0.86 8.75
C GLY A 177 -3.95 -0.27 8.08
N ASN A 178 -3.69 -1.35 8.82
CA ASN A 178 -2.87 -2.45 8.35
C ASN A 178 -3.66 -3.75 8.21
N ALA A 179 -3.27 -4.56 7.22
CA ALA A 179 -3.72 -5.93 7.11
C ALA A 179 -2.63 -6.82 6.50
N GLN A 180 -2.68 -8.10 6.84
CA GLN A 180 -1.74 -9.10 6.34
C GLN A 180 -2.45 -10.32 5.76
N SER A 181 -1.75 -11.00 4.86
CA SER A 181 -1.99 -12.40 4.52
C SER A 181 -0.66 -13.14 4.52
N ILE A 182 -0.65 -14.33 5.10
CA ILE A 182 0.54 -15.14 5.30
C ILE A 182 0.32 -16.46 4.57
N THR A 183 1.29 -16.84 3.75
CA THR A 183 1.39 -18.14 3.10
C THR A 183 2.56 -18.92 3.72
N LYS A 184 2.78 -20.17 3.28
CA LYS A 184 3.86 -21.02 3.79
C LYS A 184 5.25 -20.39 3.68
N HIS A 185 5.49 -19.62 2.61
CA HIS A 185 6.83 -19.11 2.28
C HIS A 185 6.91 -17.59 2.22
N ARG A 186 5.77 -16.89 2.19
CA ARG A 186 5.70 -15.46 1.89
C ARG A 186 4.56 -14.81 2.65
N TRP A 187 4.68 -13.52 2.90
CA TRP A 187 3.62 -12.73 3.52
C TRP A 187 3.48 -11.39 2.81
N VAL A 188 2.27 -10.84 2.87
CA VAL A 188 2.00 -9.45 2.48
C VAL A 188 1.62 -8.66 3.72
N HIS A 189 2.13 -7.45 3.82
CA HIS A 189 1.69 -6.42 4.74
C HIS A 189 1.37 -5.18 3.91
N HIS A 190 0.10 -4.80 3.87
CA HIS A 190 -0.31 -3.57 3.21
C HIS A 190 -0.90 -2.57 4.20
N THR A 191 -0.64 -1.30 3.93
CA THR A 191 -1.10 -0.19 4.74
C THR A 191 -1.83 0.82 3.86
N SER A 192 -3.01 1.24 4.31
CA SER A 192 -3.65 2.45 3.81
C SER A 192 -3.33 3.62 4.74
N PHE A 193 -2.64 4.63 4.22
CA PHE A 193 -2.30 5.86 4.90
C PHE A 193 -3.31 6.95 4.54
N LEU A 194 -4.01 7.46 5.55
CA LEU A 194 -5.01 8.49 5.43
C LEU A 194 -4.33 9.85 5.26
N TRP A 195 -4.30 10.35 4.03
CA TRP A 195 -3.69 11.64 3.74
C TRP A 195 -4.60 12.79 4.18
N ASP A 196 -5.84 12.74 3.70
CA ASP A 196 -6.96 13.59 4.08
C ASP A 196 -8.25 12.75 3.98
N TYR A 197 -9.40 13.32 4.33
CA TYR A 197 -10.68 12.66 4.10
C TYR A 197 -11.86 13.62 4.10
N GLU A 198 -12.89 13.24 3.36
CA GLU A 198 -14.20 13.84 3.47
C GLU A 198 -15.04 13.16 4.57
N ALA A 199 -15.66 13.96 5.44
CA ALA A 199 -16.55 13.43 6.49
C ALA A 199 -17.72 12.60 5.91
N LYS A 200 -18.20 12.96 4.71
CA LYS A 200 -19.22 12.19 3.97
C LYS A 200 -18.75 10.76 3.72
N ASN A 201 -17.51 10.56 3.28
CA ASN A 201 -16.96 9.24 3.00
C ASN A 201 -16.93 8.36 4.26
N MET A 202 -16.64 8.95 5.42
CA MET A 202 -16.65 8.23 6.70
C MET A 202 -18.06 7.81 7.14
N SER A 203 -19.11 8.51 6.67
CA SER A 203 -20.51 8.16 6.98
C SER A 203 -21.00 6.88 6.30
N TYR A 204 -20.25 6.35 5.33
CA TYR A 204 -20.56 5.05 4.73
C TYR A 204 -20.24 3.86 5.64
N LEU A 205 -19.48 4.08 6.72
CA LEU A 205 -19.04 3.02 7.63
C LEU A 205 -19.77 3.08 8.97
N LYS A 206 -20.27 1.92 9.39
CA LYS A 206 -20.74 1.71 10.77
C LYS A 206 -19.58 1.71 11.74
N LEU A 207 -19.87 1.93 13.02
CA LEU A 207 -18.90 1.65 14.07
C LEU A 207 -18.75 0.12 14.19
N PRO A 208 -17.54 -0.43 14.07
CA PRO A 208 -17.35 -1.86 14.15
C PRO A 208 -17.60 -2.35 15.59
N SER A 209 -18.29 -3.48 15.72
CA SER A 209 -18.50 -4.14 17.03
C SER A 209 -17.20 -4.57 17.71
N LYS A 210 -16.16 -4.84 16.91
CA LYS A 210 -14.78 -5.08 17.34
C LYS A 210 -13.93 -3.90 16.93
N ALA A 211 -13.64 -3.03 17.88
CA ALA A 211 -12.73 -1.89 17.74
C ALA A 211 -11.52 -2.06 18.67
N PRO A 212 -10.38 -1.44 18.35
CA PRO A 212 -9.24 -1.43 19.27
C PRO A 212 -9.60 -0.72 20.57
N GLU A 213 -9.02 -1.16 21.69
CA GLU A 213 -9.39 -0.71 23.03
C GLU A 213 -9.15 0.79 23.20
N TYR A 214 -8.04 1.29 22.65
CA TYR A 214 -7.67 2.70 22.70
C TYR A 214 -8.62 3.61 21.89
N ARG A 215 -9.55 3.06 21.10
CA ARG A 215 -10.60 3.87 20.46
C ARG A 215 -11.49 4.56 21.49
N LEU A 216 -11.67 3.97 22.68
CA LEU A 216 -12.49 4.54 23.76
C LEU A 216 -13.89 4.97 23.29
N THR A 217 -14.51 4.18 22.42
CA THR A 217 -15.84 4.42 21.79
C THR A 217 -15.96 5.66 20.89
N ARG A 218 -14.88 6.40 20.64
CA ARG A 218 -14.85 7.59 19.77
C ARG A 218 -15.45 7.31 18.38
N GLY A 219 -16.18 8.30 17.87
CA GLY A 219 -16.65 8.32 16.49
C GLY A 219 -15.49 8.36 15.49
N HIS A 220 -15.75 8.06 14.21
CA HIS A 220 -14.67 8.01 13.20
C HIS A 220 -13.87 9.32 13.13
N VAL A 221 -14.56 10.47 13.12
CA VAL A 221 -13.94 11.81 13.02
C VAL A 221 -13.02 12.14 14.21
N GLU A 222 -13.38 11.69 15.41
CA GLU A 222 -12.58 11.92 16.62
C GLU A 222 -11.41 10.93 16.74
N PHE A 223 -11.59 9.74 16.17
CA PHE A 223 -10.63 8.65 16.24
C PHE A 223 -9.51 8.76 15.20
N ILE A 224 -9.80 9.29 14.01
CA ILE A 224 -8.83 9.37 12.92
C ILE A 224 -8.18 10.76 12.81
N ARG A 225 -7.08 10.81 12.06
CA ARG A 225 -6.40 12.05 11.68
C ARG A 225 -5.70 11.86 10.33
N GLY A 226 -5.80 12.87 9.46
CA GLY A 226 -5.07 12.92 8.19
C GLY A 226 -3.59 13.30 8.38
N MET A 227 -2.77 12.91 7.41
CA MET A 227 -1.33 13.18 7.38
C MET A 227 -0.95 14.50 6.68
N LYS A 228 -1.87 15.13 5.94
CA LYS A 228 -1.58 16.31 5.10
C LYS A 228 -0.87 17.47 5.82
N ASP A 229 -1.12 17.63 7.11
CA ASP A 229 -0.57 18.72 7.93
C ASP A 229 0.84 18.42 8.48
N TYR A 230 1.34 17.19 8.28
CA TYR A 230 2.61 16.73 8.86
C TYR A 230 3.76 16.68 7.85
N LEU A 231 3.49 16.29 6.61
CA LEU A 231 4.51 16.16 5.56
C LEU A 231 3.86 16.20 4.18
N ALA A 232 4.65 16.44 3.12
CA ALA A 232 4.19 16.35 1.74
C ALA A 232 4.14 14.89 1.25
N ARG A 233 3.26 14.57 0.28
CA ARG A 233 3.11 13.20 -0.27
C ARG A 233 4.42 12.68 -0.85
N SER A 234 5.13 13.54 -1.60
CA SER A 234 6.46 13.23 -2.15
C SER A 234 7.47 12.91 -1.05
N GLU A 235 7.52 13.72 0.02
CA GLU A 235 8.42 13.50 1.14
C GLU A 235 8.11 12.18 1.87
N PHE A 236 6.83 11.86 2.09
CA PHE A 236 6.42 10.58 2.67
C PHE A 236 6.90 9.40 1.83
N ILE A 237 6.70 9.46 0.52
CA ILE A 237 7.12 8.41 -0.42
C ILE A 237 8.65 8.25 -0.42
N GLU A 238 9.40 9.35 -0.48
CA GLU A 238 10.86 9.34 -0.48
C GLU A 238 11.43 8.79 0.84
N ARG A 239 10.89 9.23 1.98
CA ARG A 239 11.25 8.71 3.31
C ARG A 239 10.94 7.22 3.43
N THR A 240 9.80 6.76 2.89
CA THR A 240 9.42 5.35 2.86
C THR A 240 10.41 4.53 2.03
N ILE A 241 10.75 4.98 0.82
CA ILE A 241 11.75 4.31 -0.04
C ILE A 241 13.12 4.26 0.65
N LYS A 242 13.54 5.35 1.30
CA LYS A 242 14.78 5.41 2.07
C LYS A 242 14.78 4.41 3.24
N ALA A 243 13.70 4.34 4.00
CA ALA A 243 13.55 3.40 5.11
C ALA A 243 13.59 1.93 4.64
N ILE A 244 12.98 1.63 3.49
CA ILE A 244 13.06 0.30 2.86
C ILE A 244 14.49 0.01 2.37
N GLY A 245 15.15 0.99 1.74
CA GLY A 245 16.55 0.86 1.28
C GLY A 245 17.58 0.65 2.41
N ALA A 246 17.23 1.04 3.64
CA ALA A 246 18.03 0.71 4.81
C ALA A 246 18.02 -0.81 5.12
N GLN A 247 17.01 -1.55 4.67
CA GLN A 247 16.83 -2.98 4.96
C GLN A 247 16.97 -3.88 3.73
N PHE A 248 16.66 -3.37 2.54
CA PHE A 248 16.67 -4.11 1.28
C PHE A 248 17.56 -3.43 0.23
N SER A 249 18.02 -4.22 -0.74
CA SER A 249 18.55 -3.70 -1.99
C SER A 249 17.39 -3.39 -2.94
N VAL A 250 17.01 -2.11 -3.04
CA VAL A 250 15.80 -1.67 -3.75
C VAL A 250 16.09 -1.46 -5.23
N LYS A 251 15.36 -2.15 -6.10
CA LYS A 251 15.40 -2.01 -7.56
C LYS A 251 14.07 -1.48 -8.08
N PRO A 252 14.02 -0.24 -8.60
CA PRO A 252 12.84 0.28 -9.28
C PRO A 252 12.53 -0.53 -10.53
N ILE A 253 11.25 -0.83 -10.77
CA ILE A 253 10.77 -1.44 -12.00
C ILE A 253 9.44 -0.78 -12.44
N SER A 254 9.10 -0.91 -13.72
CA SER A 254 7.82 -0.42 -14.24
C SER A 254 6.73 -1.50 -14.14
N LEU A 255 5.46 -1.08 -14.10
CA LEU A 255 4.32 -2.01 -14.01
C LEU A 255 4.27 -2.94 -15.24
N GLU A 256 4.63 -2.43 -16.41
CA GLU A 256 4.61 -3.15 -17.70
C GLU A 256 5.68 -4.23 -17.78
N SER A 257 6.73 -4.13 -16.94
CA SER A 257 7.81 -5.10 -16.87
C SER A 257 7.53 -6.28 -15.93
N ILE A 258 6.39 -6.25 -15.21
CA ILE A 258 5.99 -7.36 -14.34
C ILE A 258 5.48 -8.49 -15.23
N ASP A 259 6.20 -9.61 -15.22
CA ASP A 259 5.74 -10.84 -15.85
C ASP A 259 4.63 -11.45 -14.99
N ILE A 260 3.40 -11.24 -15.44
CA ILE A 260 2.19 -11.66 -14.75
C ILE A 260 1.62 -12.85 -15.53
N PRO A 261 1.55 -14.07 -14.94
CA PRO A 261 0.89 -15.21 -15.57
C PRO A 261 -0.51 -14.82 -16.06
N SER A 262 -0.91 -15.32 -17.23
CA SER A 262 -2.15 -14.90 -17.88
C SER A 262 -3.37 -15.00 -16.95
N ALA A 263 -4.32 -14.07 -17.08
CA ALA A 263 -5.52 -13.99 -16.23
C ALA A 263 -6.37 -15.28 -16.20
N SER A 264 -6.19 -16.20 -17.17
CA SER A 264 -6.86 -17.50 -17.19
C SER A 264 -6.30 -18.51 -16.18
N GLU A 265 -5.14 -18.26 -15.57
CA GLU A 265 -4.47 -19.22 -14.67
C GLU A 265 -4.68 -18.91 -13.18
N PHE A 266 -5.14 -17.70 -12.83
CA PHE A 266 -5.24 -17.26 -11.44
C PHE A 266 -6.61 -16.68 -11.09
N VAL A 267 -7.31 -17.32 -10.16
CA VAL A 267 -8.60 -16.85 -9.65
C VAL A 267 -8.39 -16.02 -8.39
N HIS A 268 -8.71 -14.73 -8.46
CA HIS A 268 -8.59 -13.81 -7.33
C HIS A 268 -9.65 -14.11 -6.25
N THR A 269 -9.21 -14.10 -4.99
CA THR A 269 -10.14 -14.05 -3.84
C THR A 269 -10.73 -12.65 -3.70
N THR A 270 -9.94 -11.64 -4.07
CA THR A 270 -10.39 -10.24 -4.12
C THR A 270 -11.46 -10.07 -5.18
N LYS A 271 -12.61 -9.54 -4.79
CA LYS A 271 -13.71 -9.28 -5.73
C LYS A 271 -14.44 -7.98 -5.43
N LEU A 272 -14.92 -7.36 -6.51
CA LEU A 272 -15.96 -6.34 -6.45
C LEU A 272 -17.28 -7.05 -6.12
N LEU A 273 -18.04 -6.50 -5.17
CA LEU A 273 -19.35 -7.03 -4.81
C LEU A 273 -20.42 -6.48 -5.75
N THR A 274 -21.34 -7.34 -6.16
CA THR A 274 -22.47 -6.97 -7.00
C THR A 274 -23.52 -6.19 -6.21
N GLU A 275 -24.33 -5.37 -6.89
CA GLU A 275 -25.44 -4.67 -6.23
C GLU A 275 -26.42 -5.65 -5.56
N GLN A 276 -26.64 -6.82 -6.17
CA GLN A 276 -27.48 -7.88 -5.59
C GLN A 276 -26.90 -8.38 -4.25
N GLU A 277 -25.60 -8.71 -4.19
CA GLU A 277 -24.94 -9.11 -2.93
C GLU A 277 -25.06 -8.03 -1.84
N ILE A 278 -25.02 -6.75 -2.23
CA ILE A 278 -25.14 -5.61 -1.32
C ILE A 278 -26.59 -5.45 -0.82
N GLN A 279 -27.57 -5.58 -1.70
CA GLN A 279 -29.00 -5.49 -1.38
C GLN A 279 -29.46 -6.66 -0.50
N GLU A 280 -29.05 -7.89 -0.81
CA GLU A 280 -29.37 -9.07 -0.01
C GLU A 280 -28.88 -8.93 1.44
N ALA A 281 -27.70 -8.34 1.64
CA ALA A 281 -27.18 -8.06 2.98
C ALA A 281 -28.02 -7.06 3.79
N CYS A 282 -28.87 -6.25 3.13
CA CYS A 282 -29.82 -5.35 3.79
C CYS A 282 -31.08 -6.09 4.27
N ASN A 283 -31.50 -7.15 3.57
CA ASN A 283 -32.75 -7.85 3.82
C ASN A 283 -32.66 -8.90 4.95
N VAL A 284 -31.45 -9.28 5.37
CA VAL A 284 -31.22 -10.21 6.50
C VAL A 284 -31.48 -9.54 7.87
N GLN A 285 -31.84 -8.24 7.90
CA GLN A 285 -32.12 -7.46 9.11
C GLN A 285 -33.61 -7.20 9.41
N THR A 286 -34.53 -7.79 8.63
CA THR A 286 -35.99 -7.82 8.92
C THR A 286 -36.42 -9.21 9.34
#